data_AF-A0A1H2YQY0-F1
#
_entry.id   AF-A0A1H2YQY0-F1
#
_cell.length_a   1.000
_cell.length_b   1.000
_cell.length_c   1.000
_cell.angle_alpha   90.00
_cell.angle_beta   90.00
_cell.angle_gamma   90.00
#
_symmetry.space_group_name_H-M   'P 1'
#
loop_
_entity.id
_entity.type
_entity.pdbx_description
1 polymer ?
#
loop_
_entity_poly.entity_id
_entity_poly.type
_entity_poly.pdbx_seq_one_letter_code
_entity_poly.pdbx_strand_id
1 'polypeptide(L)'
;MFFVASAIRNISDRTKIQKQLKQHVRELSRSNAELEQFVYDASDDLQEPLRIVGSFAQLLSQRYERKSDKDTNEFIGYIVDEANRMRILINDLLTFSGTSTSGKEFEPIDINEVVNMYCKICSSPLRKSMLK
;
A
#
# COMPACT_ATOMS: atom_id res chain seq x y z
N MET A 1 33.12 22.45 44.81
CA MET A 1 33.75 21.91 43.58
C MET A 1 33.08 20.62 43.06
N PHE A 2 32.71 19.66 43.91
CA PHE A 2 32.09 18.38 43.49
C PHE A 2 30.71 18.48 42.80
N PHE A 3 29.85 19.41 43.21
CA PHE A 3 28.51 19.57 42.63
C PHE A 3 28.52 20.01 41.16
N VAL A 4 29.40 20.94 40.80
CA VAL A 4 29.52 21.45 39.43
C VAL A 4 30.02 20.35 38.48
N ALA A 5 30.98 19.52 38.92
CA ALA A 5 31.48 18.39 38.13
C ALA A 5 30.45 17.26 37.97
N SER A 6 29.49 17.13 38.88
CA SER A 6 28.36 16.19 38.76
C SER A 6 27.29 16.72 37.80
N ALA A 7 26.95 18.02 37.90
CA ALA A 7 26.02 18.69 37.01
C ALA A 7 26.51 18.69 35.54
N ILE A 8 27.80 18.96 35.31
CA ILE A 8 28.40 18.93 33.97
C ILE A 8 28.35 17.50 33.38
N ARG A 9 28.65 16.47 34.17
CA ARG A 9 28.53 15.06 33.72
C ARG A 9 27.09 14.71 33.33
N ASN A 10 26.12 15.06 34.16
CA ASN A 10 24.71 14.79 33.89
C ASN A 10 24.22 15.49 32.61
N ILE A 11 24.64 16.75 32.38
CA ILE A 11 24.30 17.50 31.16
C ILE A 11 24.98 16.89 29.93
N SER A 12 26.25 16.49 30.03
CA SER A 12 26.98 15.81 28.95
C SER A 12 26.31 14.48 28.56
N ASP A 13 25.91 13.68 29.54
CA ASP A 13 25.27 12.38 29.31
C ASP A 13 23.90 12.55 28.65
N ARG A 14 23.07 13.49 29.14
CA ARG A 14 21.77 13.82 28.52
C ARG A 14 21.92 14.30 27.09
N THR A 15 22.90 15.18 26.83
CA THR A 15 23.14 15.71 25.49
C THR A 15 23.61 14.61 24.53
N LYS A 16 24.43 13.67 25.01
CA LYS A 16 24.89 12.51 24.23
C LYS A 16 23.73 11.57 23.89
N ILE A 17 22.89 11.24 24.85
CA ILE A 17 21.69 10.42 24.65
C ILE A 17 20.74 11.11 23.66
N GLN A 18 20.51 12.41 23.81
CA GLN A 18 19.65 13.16 22.89
C GLN A 18 20.21 13.20 21.46
N LYS A 19 21.54 13.29 21.31
CA LYS A 19 22.21 13.25 20.01
C LYS A 19 22.07 11.86 19.37
N GLN A 20 22.26 10.79 20.14
CA GLN A 20 22.07 9.41 19.69
C GLN A 20 20.62 9.14 19.29
N LEU A 21 19.66 9.59 20.10
CA LEU A 21 18.23 9.47 19.78
C LEU A 21 17.89 10.20 18.47
N LYS A 22 18.37 11.44 18.30
CA LYS A 22 18.18 12.19 17.03
C LYS A 22 18.82 11.49 15.84
N GLN A 23 19.95 10.83 16.04
CA GLN A 23 20.60 10.06 14.99
C GLN A 23 19.78 8.82 14.62
N HIS A 24 19.35 8.03 15.58
CA HIS A 24 18.51 6.86 15.33
C HIS A 24 17.16 7.21 14.71
N VAL A 25 16.52 8.30 15.15
CA VAL A 25 15.29 8.78 14.49
C VAL A 25 15.54 9.11 13.03
N ARG A 26 16.64 9.79 12.69
CA ARG A 26 16.99 10.07 11.29
C ARG A 26 17.27 8.80 10.49
N GLU A 27 18.01 7.85 11.07
CA GLU A 27 18.30 6.57 10.44
C GLU A 27 17.02 5.76 10.18
N LEU A 28 16.11 5.73 11.16
CA LEU A 28 14.82 5.06 11.06
C LEU A 28 13.94 5.70 9.99
N SER A 29 13.83 7.04 9.99
CA SER A 29 13.07 7.76 8.96
C SER A 29 13.65 7.54 7.56
N ARG A 30 14.97 7.51 7.42
CA ARG A 30 15.62 7.21 6.15
C ARG A 30 15.34 5.78 5.70
N SER A 31 15.46 4.81 6.61
CA SER A 31 15.20 3.40 6.32
C SER A 31 13.73 3.15 5.94
N ASN A 32 12.78 3.85 6.57
CA ASN A 32 11.37 3.78 6.19
C ASN A 32 11.17 4.34 4.77
N ALA A 33 11.73 5.51 4.46
CA ALA A 33 11.61 6.09 3.12
C ALA A 33 12.23 5.20 2.03
N GLU A 34 13.38 4.58 2.31
CA GLU A 34 14.01 3.60 1.40
C GLU A 34 13.12 2.36 1.20
N LEU A 35 12.48 1.87 2.27
CA LEU A 35 11.56 0.72 2.18
C LEU A 35 10.29 1.06 1.38
N GLU A 36 9.72 2.24 1.59
CA GLU A 36 8.56 2.73 0.83
C GLU A 36 8.86 2.83 -0.65
N GLN A 37 10.02 3.40 -1.00
CA GLN A 37 10.48 3.49 -2.38
C GLN A 37 10.68 2.11 -2.99
N PHE A 38 11.29 1.17 -2.25
CA PHE A 38 11.46 -0.21 -2.73
C PHE A 38 10.12 -0.89 -2.99
N VAL A 39 9.13 -0.74 -2.10
CA VAL A 39 7.79 -1.32 -2.30
C VAL A 39 7.10 -0.67 -3.51
N TYR A 40 7.26 0.65 -3.69
CA TYR A 40 6.75 1.37 -4.85
C TYR A 40 7.31 0.82 -6.16
N ASP A 41 8.64 0.79 -6.29
CA ASP A 41 9.33 0.34 -7.50
C ASP A 41 9.00 -1.13 -7.82
N ALA A 42 9.07 -2.02 -6.82
CA ALA A 42 8.76 -3.43 -6.99
C ALA A 42 7.30 -3.67 -7.38
N SER A 43 6.37 -2.83 -6.92
CA SER A 43 4.96 -2.97 -7.25
C SER A 43 4.66 -2.58 -8.69
N ASP A 44 5.28 -1.50 -9.18
CA ASP A 44 5.14 -1.08 -10.58
C ASP A 44 5.68 -2.17 -11.52
N ASP A 45 6.86 -2.70 -11.21
CA ASP A 45 7.51 -3.79 -11.95
C ASP A 45 6.68 -5.09 -11.97
N LEU A 46 5.85 -5.33 -10.95
CA LEU A 46 4.98 -6.51 -10.87
C LEU A 46 3.59 -6.28 -11.50
N GLN A 47 3.09 -5.04 -11.53
CA GLN A 47 1.80 -4.72 -12.14
C GLN A 47 1.81 -4.87 -13.66
N GLU A 48 2.89 -4.43 -14.32
CA GLU A 48 3.03 -4.49 -15.77
C GLU A 48 2.98 -5.93 -16.33
N PRO A 49 3.73 -6.93 -15.80
CA PRO A 49 3.63 -8.31 -16.26
C PRO A 49 2.27 -8.96 -15.93
N LEU A 50 1.64 -8.62 -14.80
CA LEU A 50 0.29 -9.12 -14.48
C LEU A 50 -0.75 -8.60 -15.46
N ARG A 51 -0.66 -7.32 -15.82
CA ARG A 51 -1.51 -6.70 -16.86
C ARG A 51 -1.34 -7.42 -18.20
N ILE A 52 -0.10 -7.75 -18.58
CA ILE A 52 0.22 -8.48 -19.80
C ILE A 52 -0.39 -9.90 -19.78
N VAL A 53 -0.18 -10.65 -18.70
CA VAL A 53 -0.73 -12.01 -18.53
C VAL A 53 -2.25 -12.00 -18.62
N GLY A 54 -2.92 -11.08 -17.91
CA GLY A 54 -4.37 -10.93 -17.98
C GLY A 54 -4.86 -10.58 -19.39
N SER A 55 -4.15 -9.70 -20.10
CA SER A 55 -4.50 -9.29 -21.46
C SER A 55 -4.39 -10.44 -22.46
N PHE A 56 -3.32 -11.25 -22.37
CA PHE A 56 -3.16 -12.43 -23.22
C PHE A 56 -4.18 -13.54 -22.90
N ALA A 57 -4.51 -13.73 -21.62
CA ALA A 57 -5.55 -14.67 -21.22
C ALA A 57 -6.93 -14.26 -21.75
N GLN A 58 -7.29 -12.98 -21.70
CA GLN A 58 -8.51 -12.46 -22.33
C GLN A 58 -8.52 -12.65 -23.85
N LEU A 59 -7.40 -12.37 -24.54
CA LEU A 59 -7.28 -12.60 -26.00
C LEU A 59 -7.45 -14.09 -26.35
N LEU A 60 -6.88 -14.99 -25.54
CA LEU A 60 -7.07 -16.43 -25.70
C LEU A 60 -8.53 -16.83 -25.51
N SER A 61 -9.21 -16.30 -24.49
CA SER A 61 -10.64 -16.54 -24.27
C SER A 61 -11.48 -16.15 -25.49
N GLN A 62 -11.28 -14.93 -26.01
CA GLN A 62 -12.02 -14.43 -27.18
C GLN A 62 -11.76 -15.25 -28.45
N ARG A 63 -10.52 -15.73 -28.65
CA ARG A 63 -10.14 -16.48 -29.86
C ARG A 63 -10.65 -17.92 -29.86
N TYR A 64 -10.84 -18.51 -28.68
CA TYR A 64 -11.22 -19.92 -28.54
C TYR A 64 -12.67 -20.15 -28.13
N GLU A 65 -13.49 -19.13 -27.90
CA GLU A 65 -14.91 -19.24 -27.49
C GLU A 65 -15.77 -20.31 -28.20
N ARG A 66 -15.44 -20.67 -29.46
CA ARG A 66 -16.15 -21.69 -30.25
C ARG A 66 -15.38 -22.99 -30.51
N LYS A 67 -14.12 -23.08 -30.08
CA LYS A 67 -13.21 -24.22 -30.31
C LYS A 67 -12.50 -24.74 -29.05
N SER A 68 -12.62 -24.07 -27.91
CA SER A 68 -12.07 -24.54 -26.64
C SER A 68 -12.94 -25.62 -26.03
N ASP A 69 -12.29 -26.63 -25.47
CA ASP A 69 -12.93 -27.53 -24.51
C ASP A 69 -13.25 -26.77 -23.22
N LYS A 70 -14.21 -27.28 -22.43
CA LYS A 70 -14.70 -26.67 -21.20
C LYS A 70 -13.55 -26.36 -20.22
N ASP A 71 -12.59 -27.28 -20.13
CA ASP A 71 -11.40 -27.17 -19.29
C ASP A 71 -10.50 -26.00 -19.71
N THR A 72 -10.39 -25.72 -21.00
CA THR A 72 -9.55 -24.63 -21.52
C THR A 72 -10.10 -23.26 -21.12
N ASN A 73 -11.42 -23.09 -21.17
CA ASN A 73 -12.06 -21.84 -20.72
C ASN A 73 -11.94 -21.67 -19.20
N GLU A 74 -12.02 -22.77 -18.43
CA GLU A 74 -11.85 -22.76 -16.98
C GLU A 74 -10.43 -22.36 -16.57
N PHE A 75 -9.39 -22.94 -17.20
CA PHE A 75 -8.00 -22.57 -16.95
C PHE A 75 -7.68 -21.12 -17.31
N ILE A 76 -8.23 -20.62 -18.42
CA ILE A 76 -8.07 -19.20 -18.77
C ILE A 76 -8.74 -18.31 -17.73
N GLY A 77 -9.93 -18.68 -17.23
CA GLY A 77 -10.59 -18.00 -16.12
C GLY A 77 -9.70 -17.92 -14.87
N TYR A 78 -9.12 -19.06 -14.45
CA TYR A 78 -8.21 -19.08 -13.29
C TYR A 78 -6.99 -18.17 -13.46
N ILE A 79 -6.39 -18.12 -14.66
CA ILE A 79 -5.25 -17.23 -14.93
C ILE A 79 -5.65 -15.76 -14.80
N VAL A 80 -6.81 -15.38 -15.34
CA VAL A 80 -7.32 -14.01 -15.26
C VAL A 80 -7.61 -13.63 -13.80
N ASP A 81 -8.26 -14.51 -13.05
CA ASP A 81 -8.65 -14.26 -11.66
C ASP A 81 -7.44 -14.15 -10.74
N GLU A 82 -6.46 -15.05 -10.87
CA GLU A 82 -5.22 -14.99 -10.09
C GLU A 82 -4.37 -13.77 -10.45
N ALA A 83 -4.33 -13.36 -11.72
CA ALA A 83 -3.68 -12.12 -12.14
C ALA A 83 -4.32 -10.89 -11.48
N ASN A 84 -5.66 -10.84 -11.45
CA ASN A 84 -6.40 -9.77 -10.79
C ASN A 84 -6.19 -9.76 -9.27
N ARG A 85 -6.17 -10.94 -8.64
CA ARG A 85 -5.94 -11.09 -7.20
C ARG A 85 -4.55 -10.62 -6.80
N MET A 86 -3.51 -10.97 -7.56
CA MET A 86 -2.15 -10.49 -7.32
C MET A 86 -2.08 -8.97 -7.43
N ARG A 87 -2.76 -8.36 -8.41
CA ARG A 87 -2.84 -6.90 -8.54
C ARG A 87 -3.49 -6.25 -7.30
N ILE A 88 -4.54 -6.84 -6.75
CA ILE A 88 -5.19 -6.33 -5.52
C ILE A 88 -4.21 -6.40 -4.35
N LEU A 89 -3.55 -7.54 -4.13
CA LEU A 89 -2.59 -7.72 -3.03
C LEU A 89 -1.42 -6.73 -3.11
N ILE A 90 -0.90 -6.46 -4.31
CA ILE A 90 0.16 -5.48 -4.53
C ILE A 90 -0.33 -4.07 -4.18
N ASN A 91 -1.52 -3.67 -4.62
CA ASN A 91 -2.10 -2.37 -4.30
C ASN A 91 -2.41 -2.20 -2.81
N ASP A 92 -2.90 -3.24 -2.15
CA ASP A 92 -3.16 -3.23 -0.71
C ASP A 92 -1.85 -3.10 0.07
N LEU A 93 -0.79 -3.80 -0.38
CA LEU A 93 0.55 -3.70 0.21
C LEU A 93 1.13 -2.30 0.03
N LEU A 94 0.99 -1.69 -1.15
CA LEU A 94 1.38 -0.30 -1.43
C LEU A 94 0.65 0.69 -0.55
N THR A 95 -0.66 0.51 -0.40
CA THR A 95 -1.49 1.38 0.43
C THR A 95 -1.05 1.29 1.89
N PHE A 96 -0.76 0.08 2.37
CA PHE A 96 -0.24 -0.15 3.71
C PHE A 96 1.17 0.45 3.89
N SER A 97 2.10 0.20 2.96
CA SER A 97 3.48 0.70 3.05
C SER A 97 3.56 2.22 2.93
N GLY A 98 2.73 2.82 2.08
CA GLY A 98 2.64 4.28 1.90
C GLY A 98 1.89 5.01 3.03
N THR A 99 1.37 4.30 4.04
CA THR A 99 0.78 4.94 5.24
C THR A 99 1.81 5.53 6.22
N SER A 100 3.06 5.63 5.82
CA SER A 100 4.09 6.49 6.43
C SER A 100 3.78 7.99 6.35
N THR A 101 2.51 8.38 6.31
CA THR A 101 2.01 9.71 6.72
C THR A 101 2.97 10.83 6.32
N SER A 102 3.18 11.00 5.01
CA SER A 102 3.46 12.34 4.50
C SER A 102 2.29 13.19 4.93
N GLY A 103 2.52 13.99 5.98
CA GLY A 103 1.52 14.67 6.77
C GLY A 103 0.53 15.43 5.91
N LYS A 104 -0.65 14.84 5.70
CA LYS A 104 -1.83 15.70 5.57
C LYS A 104 -2.01 16.33 6.94
N GLU A 105 -1.93 17.65 6.98
CA GLU A 105 -2.32 18.38 8.19
C GLU A 105 -3.72 17.92 8.58
N PHE A 106 -3.89 17.58 9.85
CA PHE A 106 -5.21 17.24 10.37
C PHE A 106 -6.06 18.51 10.31
N GLU A 107 -7.00 18.55 9.38
CA GLU A 107 -7.97 19.63 9.30
C GLU A 107 -9.23 19.26 10.11
N PRO A 108 -9.89 20.25 10.74
CA PRO A 108 -11.19 20.04 11.35
C PRO A 108 -12.18 19.57 10.28
N ILE A 109 -12.73 18.37 10.44
CA ILE A 109 -13.75 17.80 9.57
C ILE A 109 -15.07 17.69 10.31
N ASP A 110 -16.17 18.10 9.67
CA ASP A 110 -17.51 17.83 10.17
C ASP A 110 -17.85 16.35 9.97
N ILE A 111 -18.07 15.66 11.09
CA ILE A 111 -18.43 14.23 11.10
C ILE A 111 -19.73 13.99 10.31
N ASN A 112 -20.66 14.95 10.29
CA ASN A 112 -21.90 14.84 9.52
C ASN A 112 -21.63 14.81 8.02
N GLU A 113 -20.62 15.53 7.52
CA GLU A 113 -20.24 15.48 6.11
C GLU A 113 -19.65 14.13 5.72
N VAL A 114 -18.80 13.55 6.58
CA VAL A 114 -18.23 12.22 6.36
C VAL A 114 -19.32 11.17 6.32
N VAL A 115 -20.23 11.18 7.30
CA VAL A 115 -21.35 10.23 7.37
C VAL A 115 -22.24 10.37 6.12
N ASN A 116 -22.57 11.59 5.71
CA ASN A 116 -23.37 11.82 4.51
C ASN A 116 -22.66 11.38 3.22
N MET A 117 -21.35 11.58 3.11
CA MET A 117 -20.55 11.09 1.98
C MET A 117 -20.62 9.57 1.88
N TYR A 118 -20.41 8.86 3.00
CA TYR A 118 -20.49 7.40 3.03
C TYR A 118 -21.90 6.87 2.79
N CYS A 119 -22.94 7.53 3.33
CA CYS A 119 -24.33 7.18 3.04
C CYS A 119 -24.66 7.31 1.54
N LYS A 120 -24.18 8.36 0.87
CA LYS A 120 -24.34 8.53 -0.59
C LYS A 120 -23.65 7.42 -1.38
N ILE A 121 -22.42 7.07 -1.02
CA ILE A 121 -21.65 5.98 -1.66
C ILE A 121 -22.38 4.64 -1.48
N CYS A 122 -22.79 4.31 -0.25
CA CYS A 122 -23.51 3.07 0.06
C CYS A 122 -24.92 3.00 -0.55
N SER A 123 -25.56 4.15 -0.80
CA SER A 123 -26.87 4.22 -1.47
C SER A 123 -26.79 4.17 -3.01
N SER A 124 -25.58 4.23 -3.57
CA SER A 124 -25.38 4.14 -5.02
C SER A 124 -25.51 2.68 -5.50
N PRO A 125 -25.98 2.41 -6.74
CA PRO A 125 -26.36 1.04 -7.18
C PRO A 125 -25.20 0.06 -7.45
N LEU A 126 -24.00 0.27 -6.90
CA LEU A 126 -22.79 -0.50 -7.27
C LEU A 126 -22.70 -1.92 -6.68
N ARG A 127 -23.79 -2.50 -6.16
CA ARG A 127 -23.80 -3.86 -5.57
C ARG A 127 -24.61 -4.91 -6.36
N LYS A 128 -24.97 -4.65 -7.62
CA LYS A 128 -25.67 -5.65 -8.45
C LYS A 128 -24.81 -6.39 -9.49
N SER A 129 -23.51 -6.07 -9.65
CA SER A 129 -22.67 -6.70 -10.68
C SER A 129 -21.59 -7.67 -10.18
N MET A 130 -21.50 -7.94 -8.86
CA MET A 130 -20.53 -8.92 -8.30
C MET A 130 -21.16 -10.19 -7.74
N LEU A 131 -22.43 -10.45 -8.08
CA LEU A 131 -23.10 -11.73 -7.81
C LEU A 131 -23.85 -12.17 -9.07
N LYS A 132 -23.10 -12.54 -10.10
CA LYS A 132 -23.49 -13.53 -11.11
C LYS A 132 -22.28 -14.33 -11.49
#